data_AF-A0A8H7FIQ4-F1
#
_entry.id   AF-A0A8H7FIQ4-F1
#
_cell.length_a   1.000
_cell.length_b   1.000
_cell.length_c   1.000
_cell.angle_alpha   90.00
_cell.angle_beta   90.00
_cell.angle_gamma   90.00
#
_symmetry.space_group_name_H-M   'P 1'
#
loop_
_entity.id
_entity.type
_entity.pdbx_description
1 polymer ?
#
loop_
_entity_poly.entity_id
_entity_poly.type
_entity_poly.pdbx_seq_one_letter_code
_entity_poly.pdbx_strand_id
1 'polypeptide(L)'
;MSPPAPAQPVSQLPLLTFPPFPEIPAGKLCAFKDFKPKGIQVPIELDPENGIELDGLGIPTVELRVKHNTDESKTGKKRKKKTKRPSPVFRKAPTSGQDQPDADISDDEDEHMQPMKKIPQVDADAIPEDEDGVAEIEELAEERLLVFLNDPEKSTRIFLTDYMREHGLIWAERHLIIAPRLLSFFFNYLLRNRILPESSHERGLRAALEVTALALKELPLTSKMGQMLPDTLSMGLRDVFGRMANETFLPNTQGILSGWDKCEDTEETEEEGGPRKKAKVDGDGEPEIKEGESAEEKNPVEEDFEAELKAANAKIIRTDDLDADALKQIVEDNIGMDVDVEVNPGDTIIDSGWGTAPTWGDTDEANSGWAPAAGGDVSNTAWDEDAGAEAAWADAWAPPVHSHLMSVLGPTALPLTHKTGIVEKSTRRIKAIHLPPPIAPSASSSQAAECEDSGAVEEELERRFARVVLEPWVGDRPEAGAPIIRTTSQGDVYPGSQLEGGGIVEGDIPPPEKKVHDPLKSEITLLVELSMVDIMGVGMGVLATWIQLVKQEGKDGGAGGKKKKKSKSSKVPKGYWYMEEALMSIPSFYTQEKLAE
;
A
#
# COMPACT_ATOMS: atom_id res chain seq x y z
N MET A 1 45.14 -5.16 34.29
CA MET A 1 44.82 -6.12 33.21
C MET A 1 44.48 -7.43 33.87
N SER A 2 43.19 -7.72 34.04
CA SER A 2 42.72 -8.97 34.63
C SER A 2 42.62 -10.05 33.55
N PRO A 3 42.93 -11.32 33.85
CA PRO A 3 42.83 -12.41 32.88
C PRO A 3 41.36 -12.70 32.51
N PRO A 4 41.09 -13.12 31.26
CA PRO A 4 39.74 -13.44 30.80
C PRO A 4 39.21 -14.71 31.49
N ALA A 5 37.94 -14.67 31.86
CA ALA A 5 37.24 -15.76 32.53
C ALA A 5 37.16 -17.03 31.64
N PRO A 6 37.21 -18.23 32.23
CA PRO A 6 37.18 -19.49 31.49
C PRO A 6 35.83 -19.72 30.81
N ALA A 7 35.88 -20.18 29.55
CA ALA A 7 34.72 -20.51 28.74
C ALA A 7 33.91 -21.67 29.34
N GLN A 8 32.59 -21.49 29.41
CA GLN A 8 31.65 -22.48 29.89
C GLN A 8 31.54 -23.68 28.91
N PRO A 9 31.35 -24.91 29.42
CA PRO A 9 31.21 -26.09 28.58
C PRO A 9 29.89 -26.06 27.80
N VAL A 10 30.00 -26.31 26.50
CA VAL A 10 28.87 -26.43 25.55
C VAL A 10 27.94 -27.53 26.03
N SER A 11 26.75 -27.16 26.50
CA SER A 11 25.70 -28.09 26.90
C SER A 11 25.30 -28.95 25.71
N GLN A 12 25.53 -30.25 25.82
CA GLN A 12 25.04 -31.24 24.85
C GLN A 12 23.52 -31.20 24.83
N LEU A 13 22.94 -30.68 23.76
CA LEU A 13 21.49 -30.65 23.56
C LEU A 13 20.94 -32.08 23.52
N PRO A 14 19.78 -32.34 24.14
CA PRO A 14 19.17 -33.66 24.18
C PRO A 14 18.86 -34.15 22.76
N LEU A 15 19.46 -35.28 22.37
CA LEU A 15 19.18 -35.95 21.11
C LEU A 15 17.70 -36.38 21.09
N LEU A 16 16.88 -35.71 20.28
CA LEU A 16 15.49 -36.09 20.02
C LEU A 16 15.46 -37.45 19.31
N THR A 17 14.94 -38.46 20.00
CA THR A 17 14.65 -39.78 19.42
C THR A 17 13.15 -39.87 19.17
N PHE A 18 12.77 -40.06 17.91
CA PHE A 18 11.37 -40.25 17.55
C PHE A 18 10.84 -41.59 18.08
N PRO A 19 9.56 -41.69 18.47
CA PRO A 19 8.93 -42.98 18.69
C PRO A 19 8.99 -43.80 17.39
N PRO A 20 9.12 -45.14 17.48
CA PRO A 20 9.13 -45.97 16.28
C PRO A 20 7.83 -45.78 15.50
N PHE A 21 7.94 -45.76 14.16
CA PHE A 21 6.78 -45.73 13.28
C PHE A 21 5.80 -46.86 13.66
N PRO A 22 4.48 -46.60 13.65
CA PRO A 22 3.49 -47.63 13.91
C PRO A 22 3.63 -48.76 12.90
N GLU A 23 3.44 -50.00 13.35
CA GLU A 23 3.53 -51.17 12.48
C GLU A 23 2.47 -51.08 11.38
N ILE A 24 2.89 -51.38 10.14
CA ILE A 24 2.01 -51.36 8.97
C ILE A 24 0.84 -52.33 9.25
N PRO A 25 -0.43 -51.86 9.20
CA PRO A 25 -1.57 -52.72 9.45
C PRO A 25 -1.52 -53.95 8.53
N ALA A 26 -1.82 -55.13 9.08
CA ALA A 26 -1.81 -56.39 8.34
C ALA A 26 -2.98 -56.46 7.34
N GLY A 27 -2.90 -55.67 6.26
CA GLY A 27 -3.88 -55.61 5.19
C GLY A 27 -3.20 -55.37 3.85
N LYS A 28 -3.69 -56.03 2.79
CA LYS A 28 -3.28 -55.71 1.42
C LYS A 28 -4.01 -54.44 1.00
N LEU A 29 -3.25 -53.38 0.70
CA LEU A 29 -3.79 -52.21 0.00
C LEU A 29 -4.39 -52.69 -1.34
N CYS A 30 -5.63 -52.32 -1.64
CA CYS A 30 -6.23 -52.66 -2.93
C CYS A 30 -5.54 -51.85 -4.03
N ALA A 31 -5.20 -52.49 -5.15
CA ALA A 31 -4.71 -51.76 -6.31
C ALA A 31 -5.80 -50.80 -6.81
N PHE A 32 -5.40 -49.62 -7.29
CA PHE A 32 -6.35 -48.60 -7.75
C PHE A 32 -7.31 -49.09 -8.84
N LYS A 33 -6.90 -50.10 -9.64
CA LYS A 33 -7.76 -50.75 -10.65
C LYS A 33 -8.92 -51.55 -10.06
N ASP A 34 -8.75 -52.03 -8.83
CA ASP A 34 -9.75 -52.80 -8.09
C ASP A 34 -10.60 -51.89 -7.18
N PHE A 35 -10.25 -50.60 -7.07
CA PHE A 35 -11.03 -49.61 -6.36
C PHE A 35 -12.31 -49.28 -7.14
N LYS A 36 -13.46 -49.58 -6.53
CA LYS A 36 -14.76 -49.19 -7.06
C LYS A 36 -15.22 -47.96 -6.27
N PRO A 37 -15.33 -46.78 -6.90
CA PRO A 37 -15.84 -45.60 -6.20
C PRO A 37 -17.29 -45.89 -5.80
N LYS A 38 -17.51 -45.99 -4.48
CA LYS A 38 -18.84 -46.07 -3.92
C LYS A 38 -19.11 -44.70 -3.28
N GLY A 39 -19.81 -43.83 -4.01
CA GLY A 39 -20.22 -42.54 -3.50
C GLY A 39 -21.24 -42.67 -2.38
N ILE A 40 -21.54 -41.54 -1.75
CA ILE A 40 -22.62 -41.40 -0.75
C ILE A 40 -23.96 -41.78 -1.39
N GLN A 41 -24.78 -42.56 -0.68
CA GLN A 41 -26.10 -42.98 -1.11
C GLN A 41 -27.16 -42.35 -0.20
N VAL A 42 -28.00 -41.48 -0.78
CA VAL A 42 -29.19 -40.95 -0.11
C VAL A 42 -30.40 -41.77 -0.58
N PRO A 43 -31.05 -42.57 0.29
CA PRO A 43 -32.21 -43.36 -0.09
C PRO A 43 -33.37 -42.46 -0.54
N ILE A 44 -33.79 -42.57 -1.80
CA ILE A 44 -34.81 -41.69 -2.43
C ILE A 44 -36.23 -41.91 -1.85
N GLU A 45 -36.46 -42.99 -1.10
CA GLU A 45 -37.80 -43.40 -0.65
C GLU A 45 -38.14 -43.01 0.81
N LEU A 46 -37.24 -42.37 1.55
CA LEU A 46 -37.49 -41.93 2.92
C LEU A 46 -37.72 -40.42 2.98
N ASP A 47 -38.58 -40.01 3.92
CA ASP A 47 -38.95 -38.63 4.20
C ASP A 47 -37.67 -37.77 4.29
N PRO A 48 -37.53 -36.68 3.51
CA PRO A 48 -36.30 -35.90 3.42
C PRO A 48 -35.86 -35.28 4.75
N GLU A 49 -36.74 -35.23 5.76
CA GLU A 49 -36.41 -34.75 7.11
C GLU A 49 -35.83 -35.84 8.04
N ASN A 50 -35.92 -37.14 7.68
CA ASN A 50 -35.49 -38.25 8.56
C ASN A 50 -34.61 -39.30 7.87
N GLY A 51 -34.19 -39.08 6.62
CA GLY A 51 -33.28 -39.99 5.92
C GLY A 51 -31.85 -39.88 6.46
N ILE A 52 -31.36 -40.92 7.14
CA ILE A 52 -29.94 -41.01 7.53
C ILE A 52 -29.12 -41.23 6.25
N GLU A 53 -28.19 -40.33 5.98
CA GLU A 53 -27.26 -40.46 4.87
C GLU A 53 -26.32 -41.66 5.12
N LEU A 54 -26.15 -42.51 4.10
CA LEU A 54 -25.30 -43.70 4.18
C LEU A 54 -24.14 -43.57 3.20
N ASP A 55 -22.94 -43.97 3.61
CA ASP A 55 -21.78 -44.04 2.75
C ASP A 55 -21.90 -45.16 1.69
N GLY A 56 -20.91 -45.26 0.82
CA GLY A 56 -20.88 -46.30 -0.22
C GLY A 56 -20.87 -47.75 0.29
N LEU A 57 -20.65 -47.96 1.58
CA LEU A 57 -20.68 -49.26 2.27
C LEU A 57 -21.96 -49.46 3.10
N GLY A 58 -22.87 -48.50 3.11
CA GLY A 58 -24.12 -48.54 3.89
C GLY A 58 -23.92 -48.13 5.35
N ILE A 59 -22.81 -47.47 5.69
CA ILE A 59 -22.52 -46.98 7.03
C ILE A 59 -23.12 -45.57 7.18
N PRO A 60 -23.88 -45.28 8.25
CA PRO A 60 -24.37 -43.94 8.54
C PRO A 60 -23.24 -42.91 8.54
N THR A 61 -23.34 -41.88 7.70
CA THR A 61 -22.42 -40.74 7.76
C THR A 61 -22.79 -39.88 8.97
N VAL A 62 -21.78 -39.32 9.61
CA VAL A 62 -21.96 -38.41 10.76
C VAL A 62 -22.09 -37.00 10.19
N GLU A 63 -23.23 -36.35 10.44
CA GLU A 63 -23.45 -34.96 10.05
C GLU A 63 -22.43 -34.07 10.78
N LEU A 64 -21.73 -33.21 10.04
CA LEU A 64 -20.85 -32.21 10.62
C LEU A 64 -21.71 -31.21 11.41
N ARG A 65 -21.21 -30.73 12.56
CA ARG A 65 -21.96 -29.81 13.43
C ARG A 65 -22.27 -28.47 12.76
N VAL A 66 -21.42 -28.05 11.83
CA VAL A 66 -21.53 -26.78 11.09
C VAL A 66 -22.01 -27.09 9.68
N LYS A 67 -23.17 -26.56 9.31
CA LYS A 67 -23.69 -26.65 7.94
C LYS A 67 -23.06 -25.55 7.11
N HIS A 68 -22.30 -25.92 6.09
CA HIS A 68 -21.78 -24.96 5.13
C HIS A 68 -22.80 -24.76 3.99
N ASN A 69 -22.87 -23.55 3.43
CA ASN A 69 -23.78 -23.23 2.31
C ASN A 69 -23.52 -24.09 1.04
N THR A 70 -22.40 -24.82 0.99
CA THR A 70 -22.03 -25.75 -0.08
C THR A 70 -22.58 -27.17 0.08
N ASP A 71 -23.15 -27.53 1.24
CA ASP A 71 -23.66 -28.89 1.53
C ASP A 71 -25.02 -29.20 0.89
N GLU A 72 -25.67 -28.22 0.27
CA GLU A 72 -26.90 -28.47 -0.47
C GLU A 72 -26.63 -29.25 -1.77
N SER A 73 -27.25 -30.44 -1.89
CA SER A 73 -27.07 -31.28 -3.07
C SER A 73 -27.49 -30.54 -4.36
N LYS A 74 -26.55 -30.34 -5.28
CA LYS A 74 -26.80 -29.73 -6.62
C LYS A 74 -27.75 -30.56 -7.50
N THR A 75 -28.23 -31.71 -7.03
CA THR A 75 -29.14 -32.62 -7.73
C THR A 75 -30.62 -32.30 -7.54
N GLY A 76 -30.96 -31.19 -6.87
CA GLY A 76 -32.32 -30.64 -6.69
C GLY A 76 -33.05 -30.21 -7.97
N LYS A 77 -33.04 -31.01 -9.04
CA LYS A 77 -33.97 -30.86 -10.17
C LYS A 77 -35.36 -31.33 -9.71
N LYS A 78 -36.12 -30.43 -9.07
CA LYS A 78 -37.59 -30.55 -8.98
C LYS A 78 -38.10 -30.80 -10.40
N ARG A 79 -38.59 -32.02 -10.69
CA ARG A 79 -39.17 -32.36 -11.99
C ARG A 79 -40.37 -31.44 -12.23
N LYS A 80 -40.17 -30.34 -12.97
CA LYS A 80 -41.24 -29.45 -13.43
C LYS A 80 -42.28 -30.29 -14.19
N LYS A 81 -43.50 -30.34 -13.65
CA LYS A 81 -44.66 -31.00 -14.24
C LYS A 81 -44.96 -30.31 -15.58
N LYS A 82 -44.74 -31.00 -16.71
CA LYS A 82 -44.97 -30.47 -18.07
C LYS A 82 -46.44 -30.07 -18.27
N THR A 83 -46.74 -28.77 -18.21
CA THR A 83 -47.99 -28.19 -18.73
C THR A 83 -47.79 -27.85 -20.21
N LYS A 84 -48.55 -28.51 -21.10
CA LYS A 84 -48.59 -28.26 -22.55
C LYS A 84 -49.07 -26.83 -22.83
N ARG A 85 -48.26 -26.02 -23.53
CA ARG A 85 -48.70 -24.79 -24.21
C ARG A 85 -48.68 -24.98 -25.73
N PRO A 86 -49.63 -24.37 -26.48
CA PRO A 86 -49.73 -24.50 -27.93
C PRO A 86 -48.74 -23.59 -28.68
N SER A 87 -48.38 -24.03 -29.87
CA SER A 87 -47.39 -23.48 -30.81
C SER A 87 -47.71 -22.06 -31.33
N PRO A 88 -46.70 -21.18 -31.50
CA PRO A 88 -46.89 -19.87 -32.09
C PRO A 88 -46.97 -19.91 -33.62
N VAL A 89 -47.83 -19.06 -34.16
CA VAL A 89 -48.12 -18.86 -35.58
C VAL A 89 -47.13 -17.85 -36.17
N PHE A 90 -46.41 -18.26 -37.21
CA PHE A 90 -45.58 -17.40 -38.06
C PHE A 90 -46.43 -16.32 -38.76
N ARG A 91 -46.05 -15.04 -38.68
CA ARG A 91 -46.52 -13.98 -39.59
C ARG A 91 -45.37 -13.48 -40.46
N LYS A 92 -45.68 -13.37 -41.74
CA LYS A 92 -44.81 -12.97 -42.85
C LYS A 92 -44.55 -11.46 -42.86
N ALA A 93 -43.35 -11.09 -43.30
CA ALA A 93 -42.96 -9.75 -43.70
C ALA A 93 -43.69 -9.27 -44.97
N PRO A 94 -43.76 -7.95 -45.19
CA PRO A 94 -43.84 -7.38 -46.54
C PRO A 94 -42.67 -6.44 -46.88
N THR A 95 -42.35 -6.48 -48.16
CA THR A 95 -41.24 -5.83 -48.88
C THR A 95 -41.68 -4.52 -49.55
N SER A 96 -40.73 -3.59 -49.66
CA SER A 96 -40.44 -2.63 -50.77
C SER A 96 -41.39 -1.48 -51.16
N GLY A 97 -40.77 -0.30 -51.36
CA GLY A 97 -41.17 0.81 -52.26
C GLY A 97 -40.74 2.19 -51.72
N GLN A 98 -39.57 2.75 -52.08
CA GLN A 98 -39.21 3.63 -53.22
C GLN A 98 -39.62 5.12 -53.14
N ASP A 99 -38.62 5.97 -53.43
CA ASP A 99 -38.65 7.37 -53.95
C ASP A 99 -39.04 8.50 -52.96
N GLN A 100 -38.42 9.69 -52.86
CA GLN A 100 -37.49 10.53 -53.66
C GLN A 100 -36.96 11.69 -52.75
N PRO A 101 -36.05 12.59 -53.22
CA PRO A 101 -35.22 13.47 -52.38
C PRO A 101 -35.75 14.92 -52.21
N ASP A 102 -34.95 15.71 -51.48
CA ASP A 102 -34.89 17.19 -51.37
C ASP A 102 -35.64 17.83 -50.18
N ALA A 103 -34.89 18.43 -49.25
CA ALA A 103 -34.93 19.88 -48.95
C ALA A 103 -34.23 20.21 -47.61
N ASP A 104 -33.41 21.26 -47.67
CA ASP A 104 -32.93 22.17 -46.62
C ASP A 104 -33.57 22.08 -45.24
N ILE A 105 -32.74 22.04 -44.18
CA ILE A 105 -33.03 22.59 -42.83
C ILE A 105 -31.72 22.79 -42.06
N SER A 106 -31.42 24.08 -41.84
CA SER A 106 -30.76 24.79 -40.70
C SER A 106 -29.97 23.94 -39.69
N ASP A 107 -28.69 24.20 -39.39
CA ASP A 107 -28.10 25.34 -38.63
C ASP A 107 -28.90 25.67 -37.34
N ASP A 108 -28.18 25.66 -36.20
CA ASP A 108 -28.63 25.72 -34.79
C ASP A 108 -29.18 24.41 -34.19
N GLU A 109 -28.43 23.79 -33.26
CA GLU A 109 -28.70 23.86 -31.80
C GLU A 109 -27.60 23.16 -30.98
N ASP A 110 -27.29 23.77 -29.84
CA ASP A 110 -26.36 23.36 -28.81
C ASP A 110 -26.55 21.90 -28.33
N GLU A 111 -25.56 21.04 -28.60
CA GLU A 111 -25.47 19.74 -27.93
C GLU A 111 -24.96 19.93 -26.49
N HIS A 112 -25.90 19.99 -25.55
CA HIS A 112 -25.65 19.75 -24.14
C HIS A 112 -24.96 18.39 -23.96
N MET A 113 -23.66 18.40 -23.67
CA MET A 113 -22.91 17.25 -23.17
C MET A 113 -23.64 16.68 -21.95
N GLN A 114 -24.29 15.53 -22.12
CA GLN A 114 -24.81 14.78 -20.99
C GLN A 114 -23.64 14.20 -20.20
N PRO A 115 -23.60 14.36 -18.86
CA PRO A 115 -22.58 13.70 -18.05
C PRO A 115 -22.71 12.19 -18.20
N MET A 116 -21.59 11.51 -18.48
CA MET A 116 -21.53 10.06 -18.57
C MET A 116 -22.15 9.41 -17.31
N LYS A 117 -23.03 8.44 -17.54
CA LYS A 117 -23.61 7.60 -16.48
C LYS A 117 -22.46 6.88 -15.77
N LYS A 118 -22.28 7.17 -14.48
CA LYS A 118 -21.48 6.32 -13.59
C LYS A 118 -21.99 4.88 -13.70
N ILE A 119 -21.08 3.94 -13.93
CA ILE A 119 -21.37 2.50 -13.83
C ILE A 119 -21.93 2.28 -12.40
N PRO A 120 -23.16 1.79 -12.24
CA PRO A 120 -23.70 1.51 -10.92
C PRO A 120 -22.81 0.47 -10.24
N GLN A 121 -22.33 0.74 -9.03
CA GLN A 121 -21.89 -0.33 -8.14
C GLN A 121 -23.13 -1.21 -7.89
N VAL A 122 -23.11 -2.41 -8.47
CA VAL A 122 -24.24 -3.35 -8.38
C VAL A 122 -24.13 -4.03 -7.02
N ASP A 123 -25.10 -3.81 -6.14
CA ASP A 123 -25.26 -4.59 -4.90
C ASP A 123 -25.38 -6.07 -5.28
N ALA A 124 -24.45 -6.88 -4.79
CA ALA A 124 -24.26 -8.28 -5.22
C ALA A 124 -25.50 -9.18 -5.00
N ASP A 125 -26.44 -8.77 -4.16
CA ASP A 125 -27.60 -9.57 -3.76
C ASP A 125 -28.88 -9.27 -4.55
N ALA A 126 -28.86 -8.30 -5.46
CA ALA A 126 -29.99 -7.96 -6.31
C ALA A 126 -29.56 -7.86 -7.77
N ILE A 127 -28.99 -8.93 -8.31
CA ILE A 127 -28.78 -9.09 -9.76
C ILE A 127 -30.11 -9.60 -10.34
N PRO A 128 -30.95 -8.75 -10.99
CA PRO A 128 -31.99 -9.29 -11.85
C PRO A 128 -31.32 -10.19 -12.90
N GLU A 129 -31.84 -11.40 -13.08
CA GLU A 129 -31.42 -12.36 -14.13
C GLU A 129 -31.81 -11.84 -15.54
N ASP A 130 -31.58 -10.56 -15.82
CA ASP A 130 -31.76 -9.98 -17.13
C ASP A 130 -30.63 -10.55 -18.01
N GLU A 131 -30.97 -11.54 -18.85
CA GLU A 131 -30.06 -12.22 -19.79
C GLU A 131 -29.23 -11.22 -20.61
N ASP A 132 -29.75 -10.00 -20.82
CA ASP A 132 -29.09 -8.92 -21.53
C ASP A 132 -27.82 -8.40 -20.81
N GLY A 133 -27.80 -8.34 -19.47
CA GLY A 133 -26.65 -7.83 -18.72
C GLY A 133 -25.45 -8.80 -18.68
N VAL A 134 -25.71 -10.10 -18.76
CA VAL A 134 -24.65 -11.12 -18.82
C VAL A 134 -23.89 -11.06 -20.15
N ALA A 135 -24.62 -10.82 -21.25
CA ALA A 135 -24.03 -10.72 -22.58
C ALA A 135 -23.08 -9.51 -22.69
N GLU A 136 -23.46 -8.34 -22.14
CA GLU A 136 -22.61 -7.14 -22.13
C GLU A 136 -21.31 -7.36 -21.32
N ILE A 137 -21.39 -8.09 -20.19
CA ILE A 137 -20.20 -8.42 -19.38
C ILE A 137 -19.27 -9.38 -20.13
N GLU A 138 -19.82 -10.36 -20.85
CA GLU A 138 -19.04 -11.31 -21.65
C GLU A 138 -18.33 -10.61 -22.82
N GLU A 139 -19.02 -9.71 -23.53
CA GLU A 139 -18.44 -8.90 -24.61
C GLU A 139 -17.28 -8.03 -24.11
N LEU A 140 -17.45 -7.33 -22.98
CA LEU A 140 -16.38 -6.54 -22.36
C LEU A 140 -15.20 -7.41 -21.90
N ALA A 141 -15.45 -8.65 -21.45
CA ALA A 141 -14.39 -9.57 -21.08
C ALA A 141 -13.59 -10.05 -22.30
N GLU A 142 -14.25 -10.31 -23.43
CA GLU A 142 -13.60 -10.65 -24.69
C GLU A 142 -12.76 -9.50 -25.23
N GLU A 143 -13.26 -8.27 -25.19
CA GLU A 143 -12.51 -7.07 -25.60
C GLU A 143 -11.25 -6.87 -24.75
N ARG A 144 -11.37 -6.97 -23.42
CA ARG A 144 -10.23 -6.88 -22.50
C ARG A 144 -9.21 -7.99 -22.75
N LEU A 145 -9.67 -9.21 -23.06
CA LEU A 145 -8.81 -10.31 -23.42
C LEU A 145 -8.06 -10.03 -24.72
N LEU A 146 -8.73 -9.48 -25.75
CA LEU A 146 -8.08 -9.10 -27.00
C LEU A 146 -7.04 -7.99 -26.79
N VAL A 147 -7.34 -6.98 -25.98
CA VAL A 147 -6.37 -5.92 -25.62
C VAL A 147 -5.14 -6.52 -24.93
N PHE A 148 -5.34 -7.44 -23.99
CA PHE A 148 -4.24 -8.14 -23.32
C PHE A 148 -3.42 -8.99 -24.29
N LEU A 149 -4.06 -9.73 -25.20
CA LEU A 149 -3.34 -10.55 -26.17
C LEU A 149 -2.52 -9.70 -27.16
N ASN A 150 -3.01 -8.52 -27.52
CA ASN A 150 -2.31 -7.59 -28.41
C ASN A 150 -1.03 -7.02 -27.76
N ASP A 151 -1.08 -6.64 -26.49
CA ASP A 151 0.06 -6.08 -25.75
C ASP A 151 0.02 -6.45 -24.25
N PRO A 152 0.47 -7.67 -23.89
CA PRO A 152 0.40 -8.14 -22.50
C PRO A 152 1.32 -7.34 -21.57
N GLU A 153 2.40 -6.75 -22.09
CA GLU A 153 3.30 -5.88 -21.32
C GLU A 153 2.55 -4.62 -20.88
N LYS A 154 1.90 -3.92 -21.83
CA LYS A 154 1.13 -2.71 -21.53
C LYS A 154 -0.06 -2.99 -20.63
N SER A 155 -0.83 -4.04 -20.90
CA SER A 155 -1.97 -4.41 -20.04
C SER A 155 -1.54 -4.74 -18.61
N THR A 156 -0.39 -5.42 -18.44
CA THR A 156 0.17 -5.69 -17.10
C THR A 156 0.55 -4.41 -16.37
N ARG A 157 1.15 -3.44 -17.07
CA ARG A 157 1.47 -2.12 -16.48
C ARG A 157 0.21 -1.38 -16.06
N ILE A 158 -0.78 -1.29 -16.95
CA ILE A 158 -2.07 -0.64 -16.66
C ILE A 158 -2.75 -1.29 -15.45
N PHE A 159 -2.82 -2.62 -15.41
CA PHE A 159 -3.41 -3.35 -14.29
C PHE A 159 -2.71 -3.01 -12.96
N LEU A 160 -1.38 -3.10 -12.93
CA LEU A 160 -0.59 -2.90 -11.72
C LEU A 160 -0.49 -1.43 -11.28
N THR A 161 -0.90 -0.47 -12.11
CA THR A 161 -0.81 0.95 -11.74
C THR A 161 -2.15 1.67 -11.72
N ASP A 162 -2.87 1.68 -12.84
CA ASP A 162 -4.09 2.46 -13.01
C ASP A 162 -5.27 1.74 -12.34
N TYR A 163 -5.51 0.49 -12.77
CA TYR A 163 -6.60 -0.33 -12.25
C TYR A 163 -6.47 -0.56 -10.73
N MET A 164 -5.29 -0.94 -10.25
CA MET A 164 -5.05 -1.11 -8.81
C MET A 164 -5.29 0.19 -8.02
N ARG A 165 -5.03 1.36 -8.61
CA ARG A 165 -5.26 2.65 -7.96
C ARG A 165 -6.74 2.98 -7.89
N GLU A 166 -7.44 2.88 -9.01
CA GLU A 166 -8.89 3.16 -9.11
C GLU A 166 -9.72 2.26 -8.18
N HIS A 167 -9.31 1.00 -8.02
CA HIS A 167 -9.98 0.03 -7.15
C HIS A 167 -9.48 0.05 -5.70
N GLY A 168 -8.59 0.99 -5.34
CA GLY A 168 -8.04 1.12 -4.00
C GLY A 168 -7.14 -0.04 -3.55
N LEU A 169 -6.72 -0.92 -4.47
CA LEU A 169 -5.82 -2.04 -4.16
C LEU A 169 -4.43 -1.55 -3.76
N ILE A 170 -4.02 -0.35 -4.22
CA ILE A 170 -2.72 0.23 -3.85
C ILE A 170 -2.59 0.59 -2.35
N TRP A 171 -3.71 0.71 -1.63
CA TRP A 171 -3.71 1.14 -0.23
C TRP A 171 -3.43 0.00 0.76
N ALA A 172 -3.55 -1.25 0.31
CA ALA A 172 -3.25 -2.41 1.12
C ALA A 172 -1.89 -3.02 0.72
N GLU A 173 -0.92 -2.97 1.64
CA GLU A 173 0.45 -3.45 1.38
C GLU A 173 0.48 -4.93 0.91
N ARG A 174 -0.43 -5.75 1.44
CA ARG A 174 -0.61 -7.15 1.00
C ARG A 174 -0.84 -7.28 -0.51
N HIS A 175 -1.63 -6.38 -1.11
CA HIS A 175 -1.94 -6.44 -2.55
C HIS A 175 -0.74 -6.02 -3.41
N LEU A 176 0.09 -5.10 -2.92
CA LEU A 176 1.31 -4.65 -3.60
C LEU A 176 2.35 -5.77 -3.77
N ILE A 177 2.29 -6.78 -2.89
CA ILE A 177 3.16 -7.96 -2.94
C ILE A 177 2.48 -9.11 -3.68
N ILE A 178 1.20 -9.39 -3.36
CA ILE A 178 0.49 -10.56 -3.88
C ILE A 178 0.18 -10.42 -5.37
N ALA A 179 -0.30 -9.26 -5.83
CA ALA A 179 -0.74 -9.10 -7.22
C ALA A 179 0.39 -9.34 -8.25
N PRO A 180 1.58 -8.71 -8.13
CA PRO A 180 2.71 -9.01 -9.01
C PRO A 180 3.16 -10.47 -8.95
N ARG A 181 3.10 -11.11 -7.76
CA ARG A 181 3.50 -12.50 -7.57
C ARG A 181 2.56 -13.47 -8.28
N LEU A 182 1.25 -13.23 -8.18
CA LEU A 182 0.24 -14.01 -8.89
C LEU A 182 0.38 -13.87 -10.41
N LEU A 183 0.60 -12.66 -10.91
CA LEU A 183 0.83 -12.42 -12.34
C LEU A 183 2.12 -13.11 -12.83
N SER A 184 3.20 -13.04 -12.06
CA SER A 184 4.45 -13.74 -12.38
C SER A 184 4.24 -15.25 -12.49
N PHE A 185 3.50 -15.86 -11.54
CA PHE A 185 3.12 -17.26 -11.60
C PHE A 185 2.28 -17.58 -12.85
N PHE A 186 1.28 -16.75 -13.14
CA PHE A 186 0.41 -16.91 -14.30
C PHE A 186 1.18 -16.85 -15.63
N PHE A 187 2.07 -15.87 -15.81
CA PHE A 187 2.87 -15.75 -17.04
C PHE A 187 3.84 -16.92 -17.21
N ASN A 188 4.48 -17.37 -16.13
CA ASN A 188 5.34 -18.56 -16.16
C ASN A 188 4.55 -19.81 -16.55
N TYR A 189 3.32 -19.96 -16.05
CA TYR A 189 2.44 -21.05 -16.45
C TYR A 189 2.10 -21.00 -17.95
N LEU A 190 1.74 -19.83 -18.49
CA LEU A 190 1.45 -19.66 -19.92
C LEU A 190 2.67 -20.01 -20.80
N LEU A 191 3.85 -19.53 -20.42
CA LEU A 191 5.10 -19.77 -21.14
C LEU A 191 5.53 -21.23 -21.08
N ARG A 192 5.48 -21.86 -19.90
CA ARG A 192 5.89 -23.26 -19.70
C ARG A 192 5.01 -24.25 -20.47
N ASN A 193 3.71 -24.00 -20.52
CA ASN A 193 2.75 -24.86 -21.20
C ASN A 193 2.55 -24.49 -22.68
N ARG A 194 3.19 -23.42 -23.18
CA ARG A 194 3.06 -22.92 -24.56
C ARG A 194 1.60 -22.73 -24.98
N ILE A 195 0.78 -22.17 -24.08
CA ILE A 195 -0.65 -21.96 -24.34
C ILE A 195 -0.86 -20.99 -25.51
N LEU A 196 0.02 -20.00 -25.65
CA LEU A 196 0.08 -19.07 -26.77
C LEU A 196 1.37 -19.33 -27.57
N PRO A 197 1.35 -20.20 -28.61
CA PRO A 197 2.56 -20.64 -29.31
C PRO A 197 3.13 -19.59 -30.28
N GLU A 198 2.42 -18.49 -30.51
CA GLU A 198 2.88 -17.43 -31.41
C GLU A 198 4.02 -16.64 -30.77
N SER A 199 5.10 -16.44 -31.52
CA SER A 199 6.31 -15.78 -31.03
C SER A 199 6.08 -14.32 -30.60
N SER A 200 5.08 -13.65 -31.18
CA SER A 200 4.63 -12.31 -30.78
C SER A 200 4.12 -12.31 -29.34
N HIS A 201 3.19 -13.20 -29.02
CA HIS A 201 2.62 -13.36 -27.69
C HIS A 201 3.68 -13.81 -26.69
N GLU A 202 4.55 -14.76 -27.05
CA GLU A 202 5.62 -15.24 -26.18
C GLU A 202 6.60 -14.13 -25.79
N ARG A 203 6.95 -13.24 -26.74
CA ARG A 203 7.78 -12.06 -26.47
C ARG A 203 7.07 -11.08 -25.53
N GLY A 204 5.80 -10.82 -25.77
CA GLY A 204 4.99 -9.95 -24.91
C GLY A 204 4.88 -10.49 -23.48
N LEU A 205 4.63 -11.79 -23.31
CA LEU A 205 4.55 -12.43 -22.00
C LEU A 205 5.87 -12.36 -21.22
N ARG A 206 7.02 -12.48 -21.90
CA ARG A 206 8.33 -12.29 -21.26
C ARG A 206 8.53 -10.85 -20.79
N ALA A 207 8.14 -9.87 -21.61
CA ALA A 207 8.22 -8.46 -21.22
C ALA A 207 7.26 -8.14 -20.06
N ALA A 208 6.05 -8.72 -20.04
CA ALA A 208 5.13 -8.63 -18.92
C ALA A 208 5.73 -9.25 -17.63
N LEU A 209 6.46 -10.35 -17.75
CA LEU A 209 7.18 -10.96 -16.62
C LEU A 209 8.26 -10.02 -16.07
N GLU A 210 9.02 -9.32 -16.91
CA GLU A 210 9.96 -8.28 -16.48
C GLU A 210 9.26 -7.15 -15.71
N VAL A 211 8.07 -6.73 -16.15
CA VAL A 211 7.24 -5.74 -15.43
C VAL A 211 6.82 -6.28 -14.07
N THR A 212 6.40 -7.54 -13.94
CA THR A 212 6.04 -8.11 -12.64
C THR A 212 7.24 -8.17 -11.68
N ALA A 213 8.44 -8.43 -12.19
CA ALA A 213 9.66 -8.41 -11.37
C ALA A 213 9.99 -7.00 -10.87
N LEU A 214 9.83 -5.97 -11.72
CA LEU A 214 9.95 -4.57 -11.29
C LEU A 214 8.87 -4.20 -10.26
N ALA A 215 7.62 -4.64 -10.47
CA ALA A 215 6.51 -4.36 -9.57
C ALA A 215 6.70 -4.97 -8.18
N LEU A 216 7.19 -6.21 -8.09
CA LEU A 216 7.56 -6.83 -6.81
C LEU A 216 8.57 -6.00 -6.02
N LYS A 217 9.48 -5.32 -6.71
CA LYS A 217 10.49 -4.47 -6.09
C LYS A 217 9.94 -3.09 -5.72
N GLU A 218 9.26 -2.42 -6.66
CA GLU A 218 8.94 -1.00 -6.53
C GLU A 218 7.59 -0.71 -5.86
N LEU A 219 6.56 -1.56 -6.01
CA LEU A 219 5.24 -1.29 -5.43
C LEU A 219 5.28 -1.19 -3.89
N PRO A 220 5.92 -2.10 -3.15
CA PRO A 220 6.07 -1.94 -1.69
C PRO A 220 6.80 -0.64 -1.32
N LEU A 221 7.79 -0.22 -2.13
CA LEU A 221 8.50 1.03 -1.91
C LEU A 221 7.58 2.25 -2.12
N THR A 222 6.63 2.20 -3.07
CA THR A 222 5.67 3.31 -3.24
C THR A 222 4.81 3.54 -2.00
N SER A 223 4.39 2.48 -1.31
CA SER A 223 3.64 2.59 -0.05
C SER A 223 4.51 3.20 1.05
N LYS A 224 5.74 2.68 1.23
CA LYS A 224 6.69 3.22 2.21
C LYS A 224 7.03 4.69 1.94
N MET A 225 7.21 5.07 0.68
CA MET A 225 7.39 6.48 0.29
C MET A 225 6.18 7.34 0.68
N GLY A 226 4.96 6.85 0.45
CA GLY A 226 3.74 7.57 0.82
C GLY A 226 3.56 7.74 2.33
N GLN A 227 4.11 6.84 3.14
CA GLN A 227 4.07 6.92 4.60
C GLN A 227 5.18 7.78 5.20
N MET A 228 6.37 7.78 4.58
CA MET A 228 7.56 8.44 5.14
C MET A 228 7.83 9.84 4.58
N LEU A 229 7.17 10.24 3.47
CA LEU A 229 7.32 11.57 2.89
C LEU A 229 6.15 12.48 3.25
N PRO A 230 6.38 13.79 3.50
CA PRO A 230 7.68 14.47 3.54
C PRO A 230 8.54 14.07 4.76
N ASP A 231 9.87 14.10 4.61
CA ASP A 231 10.83 13.71 5.65
C ASP A 231 10.98 14.79 6.76
N THR A 232 11.66 14.45 7.86
CA THR A 232 11.80 15.35 9.02
C THR A 232 12.51 16.66 8.67
N LEU A 233 13.52 16.60 7.80
CA LEU A 233 14.15 17.78 7.23
C LEU A 233 13.12 18.67 6.52
N SER A 234 12.35 18.12 5.60
CA SER A 234 11.38 18.90 4.82
C SER A 234 10.28 19.49 5.69
N MET A 235 9.79 18.74 6.69
CA MET A 235 8.86 19.25 7.70
C MET A 235 9.49 20.41 8.49
N GLY A 236 10.75 20.29 8.90
CA GLY A 236 11.47 21.36 9.60
C GLY A 236 11.67 22.61 8.76
N LEU A 237 11.94 22.46 7.46
CA LEU A 237 12.04 23.58 6.53
C LEU A 237 10.69 24.27 6.35
N ARG A 238 9.60 23.51 6.27
CA ARG A 238 8.24 24.04 6.23
C ARG A 238 7.91 24.83 7.50
N ASP A 239 8.26 24.33 8.68
CA ASP A 239 7.99 25.04 9.95
C ASP A 239 8.72 26.38 10.01
N VAL A 240 9.95 26.42 9.50
CA VAL A 240 10.80 27.62 9.54
C VAL A 240 10.40 28.66 8.49
N PHE A 241 10.16 28.22 7.25
CA PHE A 241 9.84 29.13 6.15
C PHE A 241 8.35 29.41 6.00
N GLY A 242 7.51 28.67 6.73
CA GLY A 242 6.07 28.71 6.60
C GLY A 242 5.57 27.81 5.47
N ARG A 243 4.25 27.66 5.42
CA ARG A 243 3.57 26.88 4.39
C ARG A 243 3.53 27.65 3.07
N MET A 244 4.09 27.08 2.01
CA MET A 244 4.07 27.64 0.64
C MET A 244 2.97 27.01 -0.21
N ALA A 245 2.52 25.81 0.16
CA ALA A 245 1.33 25.19 -0.39
C ALA A 245 0.08 25.86 0.21
N ASN A 246 -0.75 26.47 -0.63
CA ASN A 246 -2.10 26.89 -0.22
C ASN A 246 -2.86 25.70 0.37
N GLU A 247 -3.83 26.00 1.25
CA GLU A 247 -4.68 25.02 1.95
C GLU A 247 -4.79 23.73 1.15
N THR A 248 -4.08 22.73 1.68
CA THR A 248 -4.06 21.36 1.16
C THR A 248 -5.45 21.00 0.68
N PHE A 249 -5.50 20.35 -0.47
CA PHE A 249 -6.57 19.40 -0.77
C PHE A 249 -6.43 18.26 0.25
N LEU A 250 -6.66 18.53 1.54
CA LEU A 250 -7.12 17.52 2.48
C LEU A 250 -8.55 17.32 1.99
N PRO A 251 -8.87 16.27 1.22
CA PRO A 251 -10.26 15.93 1.01
C PRO A 251 -10.84 15.80 2.42
N ASN A 252 -11.72 16.73 2.80
CA ASN A 252 -12.21 16.94 4.16
C ASN A 252 -12.14 15.66 5.00
N THR A 253 -11.07 15.49 5.77
CA THR A 253 -10.70 14.19 6.36
C THR A 253 -11.74 13.72 7.37
N GLN A 254 -12.55 14.65 7.90
CA GLN A 254 -13.71 14.35 8.74
C GLN A 254 -14.78 13.51 8.03
N GLY A 255 -14.86 13.55 6.69
CA GLY A 255 -15.79 12.76 5.89
C GLY A 255 -15.25 11.42 5.36
N ILE A 256 -13.92 11.24 5.29
CA ILE A 256 -13.31 10.03 4.72
C ILE A 256 -12.82 9.06 5.81
N LEU A 257 -12.25 9.54 6.91
CA LEU A 257 -11.86 8.68 8.03
C LEU A 257 -13.08 7.99 8.68
N SER A 258 -14.24 8.65 8.70
CA SER A 258 -15.50 8.04 9.16
C SER A 258 -16.04 6.92 8.26
N GLY A 259 -15.49 6.77 7.05
CA GLY A 259 -15.77 5.65 6.15
C GLY A 259 -14.72 4.52 6.19
N TRP A 260 -13.52 4.77 6.72
CA TRP A 260 -12.42 3.80 6.73
C TRP A 260 -12.40 2.91 7.98
N ASP A 261 -12.88 3.39 9.12
CA ASP A 261 -13.11 2.56 10.32
C ASP A 261 -14.18 1.46 10.13
N LYS A 262 -14.86 1.43 8.96
CA LYS A 262 -15.83 0.38 8.62
C LYS A 262 -15.26 -0.76 7.78
N CYS A 263 -13.97 -0.73 7.47
CA CYS A 263 -13.29 -1.80 6.74
C CYS A 263 -12.45 -2.73 7.64
N GLU A 264 -12.46 -2.53 8.96
CA GLU A 264 -12.10 -3.61 9.87
C GLU A 264 -13.23 -4.63 9.85
N ASP A 265 -12.87 -5.89 9.57
CA ASP A 265 -13.75 -7.06 9.53
C ASP A 265 -14.56 -7.14 10.83
N THR A 266 -15.69 -6.44 10.87
CA THR A 266 -16.64 -6.53 11.96
C THR A 266 -17.40 -7.82 11.71
N GLU A 267 -17.16 -8.82 12.55
CA GLU A 267 -17.98 -10.03 12.58
C GLU A 267 -19.45 -9.61 12.58
N GLU A 268 -20.16 -9.96 11.51
CA GLU A 268 -21.59 -9.68 11.36
C GLU A 268 -22.37 -10.45 12.45
N THR A 269 -22.55 -9.83 13.61
CA THR A 269 -23.61 -10.24 14.53
C THR A 269 -24.94 -9.83 13.90
N GLU A 270 -25.65 -10.82 13.38
CA GLU A 270 -27.04 -10.71 12.94
C GLU A 270 -27.93 -10.14 14.06
N GLU A 271 -28.25 -8.85 14.02
CA GLU A 271 -29.41 -8.30 14.71
C GLU A 271 -30.48 -7.88 13.69
N GLU A 272 -31.34 -8.83 13.34
CA GLU A 272 -32.65 -8.57 12.77
C GLU A 272 -33.68 -8.32 13.90
N GLY A 273 -34.48 -7.25 13.81
CA GLY A 273 -35.86 -7.31 14.30
C GLY A 273 -36.45 -6.10 15.02
N GLY A 274 -37.19 -5.28 14.28
CA GLY A 274 -38.21 -4.36 14.80
C GLY A 274 -39.47 -5.05 15.39
N PRO A 275 -40.46 -4.28 15.88
CA PRO A 275 -41.08 -4.52 17.18
C PRO A 275 -42.24 -5.52 17.15
N ARG A 276 -42.16 -6.56 17.99
CA ARG A 276 -43.31 -7.42 18.34
C ARG A 276 -43.89 -7.08 19.71
N LYS A 277 -45.21 -7.24 19.76
CA LYS A 277 -46.17 -6.82 20.78
C LYS A 277 -45.86 -7.38 22.17
N LYS A 278 -46.07 -6.52 23.17
CA LYS A 278 -46.09 -6.80 24.62
C LYS A 278 -46.94 -8.04 24.95
N ALA A 279 -46.30 -9.04 25.54
CA ALA A 279 -46.95 -10.03 26.39
C ALA A 279 -46.26 -9.98 27.76
N LYS A 280 -47.09 -9.85 28.79
CA LYS A 280 -46.75 -9.70 30.20
C LYS A 280 -46.49 -11.09 30.79
N VAL A 281 -45.31 -11.34 31.34
CA VAL A 281 -45.02 -12.48 32.21
C VAL A 281 -44.15 -11.98 33.35
N ASP A 282 -44.69 -12.09 34.56
CA ASP A 282 -44.02 -11.90 35.84
C ASP A 282 -43.05 -13.10 36.08
N GLY A 283 -41.85 -12.86 36.62
CA GLY A 283 -40.85 -13.92 36.74
C GLY A 283 -39.56 -13.50 37.43
N ASP A 284 -39.65 -13.42 38.75
CA ASP A 284 -38.65 -13.26 39.80
C ASP A 284 -37.46 -14.24 39.66
N GLY A 285 -36.22 -13.75 39.80
CA GLY A 285 -35.04 -14.61 39.97
C GLY A 285 -33.70 -13.93 39.67
N GLU A 286 -33.07 -13.36 40.70
CA GLU A 286 -31.63 -13.10 40.71
C GLU A 286 -30.84 -14.42 40.70
N PRO A 287 -29.63 -14.43 40.10
CA PRO A 287 -28.54 -15.13 40.75
C PRO A 287 -27.30 -14.27 40.97
N GLU A 288 -26.75 -14.47 42.18
CA GLU A 288 -25.46 -14.02 42.70
C GLU A 288 -24.30 -14.16 41.68
N ILE A 289 -23.55 -13.08 41.51
CA ILE A 289 -22.21 -13.10 40.90
C ILE A 289 -21.21 -13.46 42.02
N LYS A 290 -20.49 -14.58 41.84
CA LYS A 290 -19.32 -14.92 42.63
C LYS A 290 -18.07 -14.48 41.89
N GLU A 291 -17.30 -13.60 42.51
CA GLU A 291 -15.94 -13.25 42.12
C GLU A 291 -14.98 -14.42 42.35
N GLY A 292 -14.12 -14.71 41.37
CA GLY A 292 -12.97 -15.60 41.54
C GLY A 292 -12.33 -16.05 40.22
N GLU A 293 -11.05 -15.70 40.08
CA GLU A 293 -10.03 -16.21 39.12
C GLU A 293 -10.04 -15.65 37.68
N SER A 294 -9.07 -14.75 37.42
CA SER A 294 -8.67 -14.31 36.08
C SER A 294 -7.89 -15.44 35.37
N ALA A 295 -8.60 -16.21 34.56
CA ALA A 295 -7.99 -17.03 33.51
C ALA A 295 -7.85 -16.16 32.26
N GLU A 296 -6.67 -16.21 31.60
CA GLU A 296 -6.53 -15.74 30.22
C GLU A 296 -7.57 -16.46 29.35
N GLU A 297 -8.56 -15.72 28.86
CA GLU A 297 -9.50 -16.20 27.85
C GLU A 297 -8.72 -16.44 26.56
N LYS A 298 -8.31 -17.70 26.35
CA LYS A 298 -7.92 -18.18 25.04
C LYS A 298 -9.15 -18.20 24.15
N ASN A 299 -8.98 -17.72 22.93
CA ASN A 299 -10.05 -17.63 21.95
C ASN A 299 -10.62 -19.06 21.72
N PRO A 300 -11.92 -19.32 21.98
CA PRO A 300 -12.49 -20.68 21.92
C PRO A 300 -12.33 -21.33 20.54
N VAL A 301 -12.19 -20.51 19.48
CA VAL A 301 -11.93 -20.96 18.12
C VAL A 301 -10.54 -21.62 17.97
N GLU A 302 -9.53 -21.14 18.69
CA GLU A 302 -8.17 -21.69 18.64
C GLU A 302 -8.07 -23.02 19.39
N GLU A 303 -8.79 -23.17 20.51
CA GLU A 303 -8.80 -24.44 21.26
C GLU A 303 -9.57 -25.53 20.52
N ASP A 304 -10.68 -25.19 19.85
CA ASP A 304 -11.44 -26.13 19.03
C ASP A 304 -10.65 -26.55 17.78
N PHE A 305 -9.90 -25.63 17.15
CA PHE A 305 -9.04 -25.94 16.00
C PHE A 305 -7.80 -26.75 16.39
N GLU A 306 -7.13 -26.42 17.50
CA GLU A 306 -6.03 -27.24 18.03
C GLU A 306 -6.53 -28.63 18.47
N ALA A 307 -7.74 -28.74 19.03
CA ALA A 307 -8.35 -30.01 19.39
C ALA A 307 -8.71 -30.87 18.16
N GLU A 308 -9.18 -30.26 17.07
CA GLU A 308 -9.49 -30.95 15.82
C GLU A 308 -8.22 -31.45 15.10
N LEU A 309 -7.17 -30.63 15.07
CA LEU A 309 -5.86 -31.05 14.54
C LEU A 309 -5.22 -32.15 15.39
N LYS A 310 -5.38 -32.09 16.72
CA LYS A 310 -4.93 -33.14 17.63
C LYS A 310 -5.74 -34.43 17.49
N ALA A 311 -7.04 -34.33 17.20
CA ALA A 311 -7.89 -35.48 16.88
C ALA A 311 -7.52 -36.11 15.52
N ALA A 312 -7.06 -35.31 14.56
CA ALA A 312 -6.55 -35.76 13.26
C ALA A 312 -5.10 -36.27 13.30
N ASN A 313 -4.46 -36.32 14.48
CA ASN A 313 -3.02 -36.60 14.64
C ASN A 313 -2.10 -35.67 13.83
N ALA A 314 -2.56 -34.47 13.47
CA ALA A 314 -1.76 -33.45 12.83
C ALA A 314 -1.03 -32.65 13.91
N LYS A 315 0.30 -32.66 13.88
CA LYS A 315 1.12 -31.87 14.80
C LYS A 315 1.39 -30.50 14.15
N ILE A 316 0.87 -29.44 14.77
CA ILE A 316 1.17 -28.05 14.38
C ILE A 316 2.62 -27.77 14.78
N ILE A 317 3.44 -27.32 13.82
CA ILE A 317 4.81 -26.85 14.05
C ILE A 317 4.77 -25.34 13.91
N ARG A 318 5.06 -24.60 14.99
CA ARG A 318 5.09 -23.14 14.94
C ARG A 318 6.35 -22.70 14.19
N THR A 319 6.29 -21.57 13.51
CA THR A 319 7.43 -21.04 12.72
C THR A 319 8.67 -20.81 13.58
N ASP A 320 8.47 -20.55 14.87
CA ASP A 320 9.54 -20.35 15.84
C ASP A 320 10.24 -21.69 16.24
N ASP A 321 9.62 -22.83 15.88
CA ASP A 321 10.14 -24.18 16.11
C ASP A 321 10.89 -24.77 14.90
N LEU A 322 11.01 -24.03 13.79
CA LEU A 322 11.74 -24.45 12.58
C LEU A 322 13.19 -23.99 12.65
N ASP A 323 14.14 -24.91 12.45
CA ASP A 323 15.55 -24.52 12.37
C ASP A 323 15.90 -23.79 11.06
N ALA A 324 17.01 -23.05 11.10
CA ALA A 324 17.46 -22.22 9.98
C ALA A 324 17.78 -23.03 8.70
N ASP A 325 18.14 -24.32 8.83
CA ASP A 325 18.46 -25.18 7.70
C ASP A 325 17.19 -25.74 7.04
N ALA A 326 16.11 -26.00 7.80
CA ALA A 326 14.80 -26.35 7.26
C ALA A 326 14.17 -25.18 6.50
N LEU A 327 14.32 -23.95 7.01
CA LEU A 327 13.94 -22.73 6.29
C LEU A 327 14.76 -22.57 5.02
N LYS A 328 16.07 -22.86 5.06
CA LYS A 328 16.95 -22.78 3.90
C LYS A 328 16.63 -23.83 2.83
N GLN A 329 16.30 -25.05 3.23
CA GLN A 329 15.87 -26.13 2.32
C GLN A 329 14.54 -25.78 1.62
N ILE A 330 13.56 -25.21 2.33
CA ILE A 330 12.30 -24.74 1.75
C ILE A 330 12.53 -23.60 0.75
N VAL A 331 13.51 -22.73 1.01
CA VAL A 331 13.88 -21.65 0.09
C VAL A 331 14.63 -22.20 -1.13
N GLU A 332 15.56 -23.14 -0.95
CA GLU A 332 16.32 -23.77 -2.04
C GLU A 332 15.44 -24.62 -2.96
N ASP A 333 14.48 -25.37 -2.41
CA ASP A 333 13.53 -26.18 -3.20
C ASP A 333 12.56 -25.32 -4.04
N ASN A 334 12.35 -24.05 -3.65
CA ASN A 334 11.54 -23.10 -4.41
C ASN A 334 12.35 -22.23 -5.38
N ILE A 335 13.68 -22.26 -5.33
CA ILE A 335 14.58 -21.48 -6.21
C ILE A 335 15.19 -22.34 -7.35
N GLY A 336 14.87 -23.63 -7.41
CA GLY A 336 15.41 -24.54 -8.42
C GLY A 336 14.77 -24.44 -9.81
N MET A 337 14.96 -23.33 -10.54
CA MET A 337 14.89 -23.30 -12.02
C MET A 337 15.84 -22.23 -12.58
N ASP A 338 16.85 -22.68 -13.33
CA ASP A 338 17.84 -21.95 -14.15
C ASP A 338 17.59 -20.45 -14.37
N VAL A 339 18.28 -19.62 -13.58
CA VAL A 339 18.68 -18.28 -13.98
C VAL A 339 20.18 -18.19 -13.73
N ASP A 340 20.98 -18.33 -14.79
CA ASP A 340 22.41 -18.03 -14.76
C ASP A 340 22.61 -16.52 -14.54
N VAL A 341 22.63 -16.11 -13.27
CA VAL A 341 23.12 -14.79 -12.87
C VAL A 341 24.62 -14.91 -12.66
N GLU A 342 25.41 -14.39 -13.60
CA GLU A 342 26.86 -14.32 -13.50
C GLU A 342 27.24 -13.34 -12.38
N VAL A 343 27.50 -13.86 -11.17
CA VAL A 343 27.92 -13.06 -10.00
C VAL A 343 29.43 -12.84 -10.05
N ASN A 344 29.83 -11.57 -10.07
CA ASN A 344 31.23 -11.14 -10.00
C ASN A 344 31.87 -11.59 -8.67
N PRO A 345 33.06 -12.24 -8.68
CA PRO A 345 33.76 -12.63 -7.47
C PRO A 345 34.45 -11.39 -6.86
N GLY A 346 33.67 -10.55 -6.16
CA GLY A 346 34.18 -9.33 -5.53
C GLY A 346 33.29 -8.75 -4.44
N ASP A 347 31.98 -9.06 -4.42
CA ASP A 347 31.09 -8.52 -3.40
C ASP A 347 31.06 -9.42 -2.17
N THR A 348 31.62 -8.88 -1.08
CA THR A 348 31.57 -9.47 0.25
C THR A 348 30.19 -9.20 0.84
N ILE A 349 29.43 -10.27 1.08
CA ILE A 349 28.12 -10.25 1.74
C ILE A 349 28.33 -9.77 3.18
N ILE A 350 27.81 -8.59 3.48
CA ILE A 350 27.70 -8.07 4.84
C ILE A 350 26.46 -8.72 5.45
N ASP A 351 26.71 -9.59 6.42
CA ASP A 351 25.74 -10.28 7.27
C ASP A 351 25.01 -9.26 8.15
N SER A 352 23.84 -8.82 7.69
CA SER A 352 22.94 -7.93 8.44
C SER A 352 21.89 -8.77 9.15
N GLY A 353 22.21 -9.15 10.39
CA GLY A 353 21.32 -9.83 11.32
C GLY A 353 20.05 -9.03 11.57
N TRP A 354 18.91 -9.67 11.30
CA TRP A 354 17.58 -9.19 11.67
C TRP A 354 17.31 -9.48 13.15
N GLY A 355 16.81 -8.45 13.83
CA GLY A 355 16.85 -8.29 15.28
C GLY A 355 15.92 -9.18 16.08
N THR A 356 16.44 -9.58 17.24
CA THR A 356 15.69 -9.99 18.43
C THR A 356 14.86 -8.82 18.95
N ALA A 357 13.55 -9.05 19.10
CA ALA A 357 12.62 -8.12 19.72
C ALA A 357 12.97 -7.85 21.20
N PRO A 358 12.71 -6.64 21.73
CA PRO A 358 12.90 -6.36 23.15
C PRO A 358 11.74 -6.93 23.97
N THR A 359 12.07 -7.86 24.86
CA THR A 359 11.23 -8.31 25.98
C THR A 359 10.91 -7.13 26.90
N TRP A 360 9.65 -6.73 26.92
CA TRP A 360 9.05 -5.85 27.92
C TRP A 360 8.45 -6.71 29.04
N GLY A 361 8.86 -6.46 30.29
CA GLY A 361 8.17 -6.96 31.47
C GLY A 361 9.09 -7.63 32.49
N ASP A 362 9.85 -6.84 33.24
CA ASP A 362 10.25 -7.23 34.60
C ASP A 362 10.59 -5.98 35.43
N THR A 363 9.61 -5.51 36.20
CA THR A 363 9.86 -4.61 37.32
C THR A 363 9.18 -5.18 38.55
N ASP A 364 9.97 -5.89 39.34
CA ASP A 364 9.67 -6.31 40.70
C ASP A 364 9.28 -5.11 41.58
N GLU A 365 8.07 -5.18 42.13
CA GLU A 365 7.63 -4.38 43.27
C GLU A 365 8.17 -4.98 44.58
N ALA A 366 8.97 -4.20 45.31
CA ALA A 366 9.16 -4.38 46.75
C ALA A 366 9.58 -3.07 47.42
N ASN A 367 8.62 -2.22 47.84
CA ASN A 367 8.79 -1.50 49.11
C ASN A 367 7.49 -0.92 49.72
N SER A 368 7.00 -1.64 50.73
CA SER A 368 6.41 -1.21 52.00
C SER A 368 6.17 0.29 52.29
N GLY A 369 4.89 0.64 52.52
CA GLY A 369 4.37 1.15 53.80
C GLY A 369 4.58 2.62 54.20
N TRP A 370 3.49 3.34 54.47
CA TRP A 370 3.01 3.68 55.83
C TRP A 370 1.91 4.78 55.79
N ALA A 371 0.85 4.56 56.57
CA ALA A 371 -0.10 5.53 57.14
C ALA A 371 -1.45 5.77 56.39
N PRO A 372 -2.52 6.22 57.09
CA PRO A 372 -3.57 5.31 57.53
C PRO A 372 -4.98 5.70 57.08
N ALA A 373 -5.86 4.72 57.13
CA ALA A 373 -7.30 4.84 56.89
C ALA A 373 -8.04 5.60 58.00
N ALA A 374 -8.88 6.54 57.57
CA ALA A 374 -10.16 6.98 58.16
C ALA A 374 -10.83 7.81 57.05
N GLY A 375 -12.04 7.60 56.55
CA GLY A 375 -13.25 6.96 57.06
C GLY A 375 -14.41 7.91 56.72
N GLY A 376 -15.43 7.42 56.02
CA GLY A 376 -16.69 8.14 55.71
C GLY A 376 -16.68 8.80 54.32
N ASP A 377 -17.38 8.26 53.32
CA ASP A 377 -18.84 8.32 53.10
C ASP A 377 -19.29 9.65 52.46
N VAL A 378 -20.28 9.52 51.57
CA VAL A 378 -21.13 10.55 50.96
C VAL A 378 -20.66 11.19 49.64
N SER A 379 -21.10 10.55 48.55
CA SER A 379 -21.68 11.14 47.34
C SER A 379 -21.42 12.63 47.03
N ASN A 380 -20.68 12.92 45.95
CA ASN A 380 -20.90 14.15 45.18
C ASN A 380 -20.35 14.06 43.73
N THR A 381 -20.97 13.26 42.88
CA THR A 381 -20.75 13.22 41.42
C THR A 381 -21.55 14.33 40.73
N ALA A 382 -21.14 15.60 40.89
CA ALA A 382 -21.82 16.73 40.24
C ALA A 382 -20.90 17.91 39.85
N TRP A 383 -19.58 17.72 39.82
CA TRP A 383 -18.61 18.78 39.44
C TRP A 383 -17.51 18.32 38.47
N ASP A 384 -17.59 17.09 37.92
CA ASP A 384 -16.61 16.55 36.96
C ASP A 384 -17.05 16.75 35.48
N GLU A 385 -17.56 17.94 35.14
CA GLU A 385 -17.81 18.33 33.74
C GLU A 385 -16.76 19.32 33.20
N ASP A 386 -15.68 19.60 33.95
CA ASP A 386 -14.63 20.54 33.53
C ASP A 386 -13.24 19.89 33.31
N ALA A 387 -13.21 18.57 33.11
CA ALA A 387 -11.99 17.82 32.76
C ALA A 387 -11.38 18.25 31.40
N GLY A 388 -12.14 18.95 30.56
CA GLY A 388 -11.66 19.53 29.30
C GLY A 388 -10.78 20.77 29.48
N ALA A 389 -11.02 21.57 30.54
CA ALA A 389 -10.19 22.73 30.84
C ALA A 389 -8.81 22.32 31.40
N GLU A 390 -8.74 21.18 32.10
CA GLU A 390 -7.47 20.67 32.63
C GLU A 390 -6.52 20.11 31.54
N ALA A 391 -7.03 19.65 30.40
CA ALA A 391 -6.16 19.25 29.30
C ALA A 391 -5.54 20.47 28.58
N ALA A 392 -6.29 21.59 28.48
CA ALA A 392 -5.87 22.77 27.74
C ALA A 392 -4.79 23.61 28.48
N TRP A 393 -4.82 23.69 29.81
CA TRP A 393 -3.75 24.40 30.56
C TRP A 393 -2.46 23.58 30.69
N ALA A 394 -2.55 22.24 30.70
CA ALA A 394 -1.37 21.37 30.70
C ALA A 394 -0.58 21.56 29.39
N ASP A 395 -1.27 21.77 28.27
CA ASP A 395 -0.65 22.03 26.97
C ASP A 395 -0.05 23.44 26.88
N ALA A 396 -0.63 24.43 27.57
CA ALA A 396 -0.10 25.80 27.61
C ALA A 396 1.28 25.92 28.31
N TRP A 397 1.64 24.94 29.15
CA TRP A 397 2.96 24.84 29.80
C TRP A 397 3.83 23.71 29.25
N ALA A 398 3.35 22.98 28.23
CA ALA A 398 4.19 22.03 27.52
C ALA A 398 5.42 22.79 26.99
N PRO A 399 6.64 22.21 27.12
CA PRO A 399 7.82 22.83 26.55
C PRO A 399 7.57 23.08 25.06
N PRO A 400 7.93 24.25 24.52
CA PRO A 400 7.67 24.56 23.12
C PRO A 400 8.26 23.46 22.25
N VAL A 401 7.39 22.77 21.51
CA VAL A 401 7.76 21.68 20.61
C VAL A 401 8.87 22.21 19.72
N HIS A 402 10.07 21.62 19.86
CA HIS A 402 11.22 22.07 19.09
C HIS A 402 10.91 21.90 17.61
N SER A 403 11.27 22.90 16.80
CA SER A 403 11.10 22.79 15.35
C SER A 403 11.82 21.54 14.85
N HIS A 404 11.21 20.81 13.92
CA HIS A 404 11.81 19.61 13.35
C HIS A 404 13.22 19.88 12.81
N LEU A 405 13.47 21.09 12.29
CA LEU A 405 14.79 21.49 11.80
C LEU A 405 15.87 21.48 12.89
N MET A 406 15.56 21.93 14.11
CA MET A 406 16.51 21.93 15.22
C MET A 406 16.90 20.50 15.64
N SER A 407 15.96 19.55 15.53
CA SER A 407 16.25 18.14 15.83
C SER A 407 17.21 17.50 14.83
N VAL A 408 17.09 17.86 13.54
CA VAL A 408 17.88 17.26 12.45
C VAL A 408 19.22 17.97 12.27
N LEU A 409 19.24 19.30 12.28
CA LEU A 409 20.45 20.10 12.04
C LEU A 409 21.15 20.58 13.31
N GLY A 410 20.44 20.67 14.44
CA GLY A 410 20.89 21.44 15.58
C GLY A 410 20.82 22.96 15.31
N PRO A 411 21.52 23.78 16.12
CA PRO A 411 21.62 25.21 15.87
C PRO A 411 22.18 25.48 14.46
N THR A 412 21.41 26.17 13.62
CA THR A 412 21.80 26.43 12.22
C THR A 412 21.48 27.86 11.79
N ALA A 413 22.34 28.44 10.95
CA ALA A 413 22.12 29.75 10.32
C ALA A 413 21.26 29.66 9.04
N LEU A 414 20.74 28.48 8.69
CA LEU A 414 19.92 28.26 7.49
C LEU A 414 18.76 29.26 7.34
N PRO A 415 17.93 29.54 8.37
CA PRO A 415 16.82 30.49 8.25
C PRO A 415 17.27 31.94 7.98
N LEU A 416 18.51 32.27 8.37
CA LEU A 416 19.08 33.62 8.23
C LEU A 416 19.78 33.80 6.89
N THR A 417 20.30 32.72 6.31
CA THR A 417 21.12 32.73 5.09
C THR A 417 20.32 32.35 3.84
N HIS A 418 19.20 31.65 4.00
CA HIS A 418 18.37 31.16 2.91
C HIS A 418 16.94 31.67 3.04
N LYS A 419 16.24 31.71 1.91
CA LYS A 419 14.81 31.98 1.79
C LYS A 419 14.20 31.02 0.78
N THR A 420 12.87 30.97 0.71
CA THR A 420 12.19 30.23 -0.34
C THR A 420 12.30 30.94 -1.68
N GLY A 421 12.47 30.15 -2.73
CA GLY A 421 12.49 30.58 -4.12
C GLY A 421 11.27 30.08 -4.87
N ILE A 422 11.52 29.37 -5.96
CA ILE A 422 10.47 28.83 -6.82
C ILE A 422 9.67 27.77 -6.06
N VAL A 423 8.34 27.84 -6.19
CA VAL A 423 7.39 26.87 -5.66
C VAL A 423 6.66 26.23 -6.83
N GLU A 424 6.85 24.92 -6.98
CA GLU A 424 6.36 24.14 -8.12
C GLU A 424 5.62 22.90 -7.65
N LYS A 425 4.41 22.67 -8.15
CA LYS A 425 3.71 21.38 -8.05
C LYS A 425 3.90 20.62 -9.35
N SER A 426 4.57 19.47 -9.30
CA SER A 426 4.82 18.67 -10.50
C SER A 426 5.19 17.22 -10.20
N THR A 427 5.07 16.37 -11.22
CA THR A 427 5.56 15.00 -11.18
C THR A 427 7.00 14.95 -11.68
N ARG A 428 7.90 14.37 -10.88
CA ARG A 428 9.32 14.24 -11.21
C ARG A 428 9.80 12.81 -11.02
N ARG A 429 10.75 12.40 -11.87
CA ARG A 429 11.39 11.09 -11.87
C ARG A 429 12.72 11.15 -11.15
N ILE A 430 13.00 10.14 -10.32
CA ILE A 430 14.29 9.97 -9.68
C ILE A 430 15.33 9.56 -10.72
N LYS A 431 16.24 10.47 -11.05
CA LYS A 431 17.29 10.26 -12.04
C LYS A 431 18.55 9.66 -11.42
N ALA A 432 18.96 10.20 -10.27
CA ALA A 432 20.16 9.76 -9.57
C ALA A 432 20.07 10.06 -8.08
N ILE A 433 20.77 9.26 -7.27
CA ILE A 433 20.90 9.46 -5.83
C ILE A 433 22.39 9.57 -5.52
N HIS A 434 22.77 10.66 -4.84
CA HIS A 434 24.13 10.90 -4.39
C HIS A 434 24.17 10.88 -2.87
N LEU A 435 24.80 9.85 -2.32
CA LEU A 435 25.06 9.76 -0.89
C LEU A 435 25.99 10.91 -0.43
N PRO A 436 25.88 11.36 0.83
CA PRO A 436 26.81 12.33 1.38
C PRO A 436 28.24 11.77 1.37
N PRO A 437 29.27 12.62 1.24
CA PRO A 437 30.65 12.18 1.34
C PRO A 437 30.91 11.56 2.73
N PRO A 438 31.72 10.49 2.83
CA PRO A 438 32.05 9.89 4.11
C PRO A 438 32.73 10.94 4.99
N ILE A 439 32.21 11.11 6.21
CA ILE A 439 32.76 12.05 7.19
C ILE A 439 34.16 11.56 7.54
N ALA A 440 35.19 12.26 7.06
CA ALA A 440 36.55 11.96 7.45
C ALA A 440 36.70 12.22 8.97
N PRO A 441 37.13 11.24 9.78
CA PRO A 441 37.14 11.33 11.24
C PRO A 441 38.11 12.36 11.82
N SER A 442 38.84 13.12 11.00
CA SER A 442 39.96 13.97 11.44
C SER A 442 39.68 15.48 11.44
N ALA A 443 38.48 15.92 11.05
CA ALA A 443 38.12 17.34 11.04
C ALA A 443 36.89 17.61 11.91
N SER A 444 36.91 17.18 13.17
CA SER A 444 36.05 17.77 14.20
C SER A 444 36.50 19.22 14.40
N SER A 445 36.07 20.12 13.52
CA SER A 445 36.32 21.54 13.64
C SER A 445 35.54 22.06 14.84
N SER A 446 36.20 22.09 15.98
CA SER A 446 35.89 22.95 17.14
C SER A 446 35.93 24.46 16.81
N GLN A 447 35.85 24.82 15.53
CA GLN A 447 35.54 26.16 15.02
C GLN A 447 34.11 26.17 14.50
N ALA A 448 33.13 25.86 15.36
CA ALA A 448 31.74 26.29 15.20
C ALA A 448 31.58 27.79 15.48
N ALA A 449 32.61 28.58 15.17
CA ALA A 449 32.68 30.01 15.43
C ALA A 449 32.04 30.75 14.25
N GLU A 450 30.78 31.15 14.43
CA GLU A 450 30.17 32.36 13.88
C GLU A 450 30.43 32.67 12.40
N CYS A 451 30.38 31.68 11.52
CA CYS A 451 30.26 31.97 10.10
C CYS A 451 28.80 31.93 9.70
N GLU A 452 28.16 33.11 9.70
CA GLU A 452 26.88 33.38 9.03
C GLU A 452 26.97 33.23 7.50
N ASP A 453 27.99 32.55 6.98
CA ASP A 453 28.23 32.36 5.56
C ASP A 453 27.31 31.26 5.01
N SER A 454 26.46 31.64 4.06
CA SER A 454 25.60 30.74 3.29
C SER A 454 26.36 29.56 2.67
N GLY A 455 27.64 29.71 2.33
CA GLY A 455 28.46 28.64 1.77
C GLY A 455 28.74 27.51 2.76
N ALA A 456 29.02 27.85 4.03
CA ALA A 456 29.25 26.87 5.09
C ALA A 456 27.98 26.08 5.41
N VAL A 457 26.82 26.75 5.35
CA VAL A 457 25.52 26.10 5.55
C VAL A 457 25.25 25.07 4.46
N GLU A 458 25.50 25.38 3.18
CA GLU A 458 25.32 24.41 2.09
C GLU A 458 26.28 23.23 2.17
N GLU A 459 27.55 23.46 2.55
CA GLU A 459 28.51 22.37 2.75
C GLU A 459 28.07 21.42 3.88
N GLU A 460 27.51 21.97 4.95
CA GLU A 460 26.93 21.18 6.04
C GLU A 460 25.72 20.34 5.57
N LEU A 461 24.84 20.92 4.75
CA LEU A 461 23.71 20.20 4.15
C LEU A 461 24.21 19.04 3.26
N GLU A 462 25.21 19.29 2.41
CA GLU A 462 25.80 18.26 1.55
C GLU A 462 26.49 17.14 2.33
N ARG A 463 27.05 17.45 3.51
CA ARG A 463 27.71 16.48 4.37
C ARG A 463 26.72 15.59 5.12
N ARG A 464 25.53 16.10 5.44
CA ARG A 464 24.55 15.37 6.26
C ARG A 464 23.48 14.65 5.46
N PHE A 465 23.08 15.18 4.31
CA PHE A 465 21.93 14.68 3.57
C PHE A 465 22.33 14.03 2.26
N ALA A 466 21.53 13.06 1.84
CA ALA A 466 21.61 12.56 0.48
C ALA A 466 20.99 13.58 -0.48
N ARG A 467 21.49 13.59 -1.71
CA ARG A 467 21.00 14.46 -2.78
C ARG A 467 20.34 13.61 -3.85
N VAL A 468 19.04 13.80 -4.03
CA VAL A 468 18.27 13.11 -5.06
C VAL A 468 18.06 14.06 -6.23
N VAL A 469 18.61 13.70 -7.39
CA VAL A 469 18.41 14.46 -8.62
C VAL A 469 17.11 13.99 -9.25
N LEU A 470 16.17 14.91 -9.40
CA LEU A 470 14.86 14.66 -9.97
C LEU A 470 14.74 15.37 -11.32
N GLU A 471 14.41 14.61 -12.37
CA GLU A 471 14.10 15.16 -13.69
C GLU A 471 12.59 15.27 -13.91
N PRO A 472 12.11 16.21 -14.75
CA PRO A 472 10.70 16.33 -15.07
C PRO A 472 10.15 15.02 -15.68
N TRP A 473 9.01 14.55 -15.18
CA TRP A 473 8.33 13.40 -15.77
C TRP A 473 7.41 13.86 -16.91
N VAL A 474 8.00 14.25 -18.03
CA VAL A 474 7.25 14.73 -19.20
C VAL A 474 6.81 13.54 -20.07
N GLY A 475 5.53 13.48 -20.44
CA GLY A 475 5.02 12.45 -21.34
C GLY A 475 3.49 12.31 -21.31
N ASP A 476 3.03 11.21 -21.90
CA ASP A 476 1.63 10.84 -22.16
C ASP A 476 0.83 10.45 -20.90
N ARG A 477 0.96 11.20 -19.79
CA ARG A 477 0.27 10.88 -18.53
C ARG A 477 -0.61 12.03 -18.07
N PRO A 478 -1.94 11.95 -18.26
CA PRO A 478 -2.85 13.03 -17.90
C PRO A 478 -2.93 13.31 -16.39
N GLU A 479 -2.79 12.30 -15.52
CA GLU A 479 -2.91 12.50 -14.06
C GLU A 479 -1.80 13.35 -13.42
N ALA A 480 -0.59 13.28 -13.96
CA ALA A 480 0.55 14.02 -13.44
C ALA A 480 0.35 15.55 -13.55
N GLY A 481 -0.57 15.98 -14.44
CA GLY A 481 -0.75 17.37 -14.84
C GLY A 481 0.49 17.94 -15.51
N ALA A 482 0.32 19.06 -16.21
CA ALA A 482 1.47 19.90 -16.51
C ALA A 482 2.02 20.46 -15.19
N PRO A 483 3.34 20.72 -15.08
CA PRO A 483 3.90 21.41 -13.92
C PRO A 483 3.22 22.74 -13.66
N ILE A 484 2.78 22.98 -12.43
CA ILE A 484 2.09 24.19 -12.00
C ILE A 484 3.01 24.99 -11.08
N ILE A 485 3.25 26.25 -11.43
CA ILE A 485 3.94 27.20 -10.56
C ILE A 485 2.94 27.88 -9.64
N ARG A 486 3.22 27.87 -8.34
CA ARG A 486 2.33 28.44 -7.34
C ARG A 486 2.47 29.96 -7.25
N THR A 487 1.44 30.62 -6.77
CA THR A 487 1.43 32.09 -6.59
C THR A 487 2.41 32.57 -5.50
N THR A 488 2.78 31.68 -4.58
CA THR A 488 3.80 31.90 -3.53
C THR A 488 5.24 31.81 -4.05
N SER A 489 5.42 31.38 -5.30
CA SER A 489 6.73 31.22 -5.95
C SER A 489 7.48 32.55 -6.06
N GLN A 490 8.75 32.55 -5.65
CA GLN A 490 9.68 33.67 -5.80
C GLN A 490 10.82 33.29 -6.74
N GLY A 491 10.89 33.89 -7.92
CA GLY A 491 12.02 33.67 -8.84
C GLY A 491 11.62 33.78 -10.30
N ASP A 492 12.64 33.81 -11.15
CA ASP A 492 12.43 33.81 -12.60
C ASP A 492 12.07 32.39 -13.08
N VAL A 493 10.90 32.26 -13.67
CA VAL A 493 10.38 31.03 -14.31
C VAL A 493 10.33 31.23 -15.82
N TYR A 494 10.52 30.14 -16.57
CA TYR A 494 10.52 30.17 -18.02
C TYR A 494 9.14 30.62 -18.57
N PRO A 495 9.09 31.57 -19.53
CA PRO A 495 7.83 32.00 -20.14
C PRO A 495 7.10 30.82 -20.79
N GLY A 496 5.78 30.75 -20.63
CA GLY A 496 4.98 29.58 -21.05
C GLY A 496 4.66 28.58 -19.95
N SER A 497 5.26 28.72 -18.76
CA SER A 497 4.93 27.87 -17.61
C SER A 497 3.53 28.16 -17.08
N GLN A 498 2.79 27.11 -16.68
CA GLN A 498 1.43 27.24 -16.13
C GLN A 498 1.48 27.73 -14.68
N LEU A 499 0.59 28.66 -14.35
CA LEU A 499 0.38 29.19 -13.00
C LEU A 499 -0.82 28.52 -12.34
N GLU A 500 -0.86 28.48 -11.01
CA GLU A 500 -1.95 27.89 -10.21
C GLU A 500 -3.33 28.50 -10.53
N GLY A 501 -3.39 29.76 -10.98
CA GLY A 501 -4.61 30.42 -11.42
C GLY A 501 -5.04 30.12 -12.87
N GLY A 502 -4.42 29.14 -13.54
CA GLY A 502 -4.66 28.82 -14.96
C GLY A 502 -4.01 29.79 -15.95
N GLY A 503 -3.41 30.88 -15.47
CA GLY A 503 -2.60 31.78 -16.29
C GLY A 503 -1.31 31.13 -16.76
N ILE A 504 -0.64 31.78 -17.70
CA ILE A 504 0.66 31.38 -18.22
C ILE A 504 1.65 32.51 -17.88
N VAL A 505 2.89 32.18 -17.52
CA VAL A 505 3.95 33.17 -17.33
C VAL A 505 4.23 33.88 -18.65
N GLU A 506 3.86 35.17 -18.73
CA GLU A 506 4.16 36.02 -19.88
C GLU A 506 5.61 36.55 -19.83
N GLY A 507 6.23 36.70 -21.00
CA GLY A 507 7.55 37.31 -21.11
C GLY A 507 8.32 36.88 -22.35
N ASP A 508 9.35 37.66 -22.70
CA ASP A 508 10.29 37.29 -23.75
C ASP A 508 11.18 36.14 -23.29
N ILE A 509 11.53 35.26 -24.22
CA ILE A 509 12.44 34.15 -23.97
C ILE A 509 13.76 34.71 -23.41
N PRO A 510 14.16 34.33 -22.18
CA PRO A 510 15.35 34.88 -21.56
C PRO A 510 16.59 34.50 -22.39
N PRO A 511 17.63 35.38 -22.44
CA PRO A 511 18.88 35.02 -23.08
C PRO A 511 19.44 33.72 -22.49
N PRO A 512 20.10 32.85 -23.30
CA PRO A 512 20.59 31.55 -22.84
C PRO A 512 21.61 31.63 -21.68
N GLU A 513 22.17 32.81 -21.43
CA GLU A 513 23.07 33.09 -20.31
C GLU A 513 22.33 33.24 -18.98
N LYS A 514 21.07 33.72 -18.99
CA LYS A 514 20.24 33.85 -17.78
C LYS A 514 19.61 32.50 -17.51
N LYS A 515 20.04 31.85 -16.44
CA LYS A 515 19.45 30.59 -16.00
C LYS A 515 18.11 30.85 -15.36
N VAL A 516 17.07 30.55 -16.12
CA VAL A 516 15.68 30.60 -15.70
C VAL A 516 15.19 29.16 -15.56
N HIS A 517 14.43 28.88 -14.52
CA HIS A 517 13.92 27.54 -14.25
C HIS A 517 12.78 27.21 -15.23
N ASP A 518 12.98 26.15 -15.99
CA ASP A 518 11.97 25.55 -16.88
C ASP A 518 11.43 24.27 -16.21
N PRO A 519 10.20 24.24 -15.68
CA PRO A 519 9.64 23.07 -15.00
C PRO A 519 9.60 21.80 -15.85
N LEU A 520 9.54 21.93 -17.18
CA LEU A 520 9.46 20.80 -18.11
C LEU A 520 10.83 20.24 -18.50
N LYS A 521 11.93 20.97 -18.24
CA LYS A 521 13.28 20.53 -18.64
C LYS A 521 14.30 20.53 -17.52
N SER A 522 14.09 21.34 -16.49
CA SER A 522 15.08 21.56 -15.44
C SER A 522 15.06 20.43 -14.44
N GLU A 523 16.25 19.89 -14.18
CA GLU A 523 16.48 18.99 -13.05
C GLU A 523 16.50 19.79 -11.74
N ILE A 524 15.96 19.20 -10.68
CA ILE A 524 16.05 19.74 -9.33
C ILE A 524 16.86 18.77 -8.45
N THR A 525 17.52 19.31 -7.42
CA THR A 525 18.28 18.50 -6.46
C THR A 525 17.59 18.58 -5.11
N LEU A 526 16.88 17.51 -4.75
CA LEU A 526 16.19 17.36 -3.48
C LEU A 526 17.18 16.93 -2.39
N LEU A 527 17.12 17.58 -1.24
CA LEU A 527 17.81 17.14 -0.03
C LEU A 527 16.90 16.17 0.74
N VAL A 528 17.41 14.98 1.08
CA VAL A 528 16.67 13.97 1.85
C VAL A 528 17.53 13.34 2.93
N GLU A 529 16.88 12.90 4.01
CA GLU A 529 17.51 12.06 5.03
C GLU A 529 18.01 10.73 4.47
N LEU A 530 19.09 10.19 5.07
CA LEU A 530 19.70 8.93 4.61
C LEU A 530 18.73 7.75 4.74
N SER A 531 17.86 7.76 5.75
CA SER A 531 16.81 6.76 5.95
C SER A 531 15.84 6.68 4.77
N MET A 532 15.71 7.75 3.99
CA MET A 532 14.84 7.78 2.81
C MET A 532 15.50 7.18 1.57
N VAL A 533 16.83 7.04 1.54
CA VAL A 533 17.55 6.57 0.34
C VAL A 533 17.12 5.15 -0.05
N ASP A 534 16.91 4.27 0.93
CA ASP A 534 16.60 2.86 0.69
C ASP A 534 15.19 2.65 0.13
N ILE A 535 14.28 3.61 0.32
CA ILE A 535 12.92 3.55 -0.22
C ILE A 535 12.77 4.31 -1.54
N MET A 536 13.79 5.05 -1.98
CA MET A 536 13.76 5.83 -3.21
C MET A 536 14.46 5.07 -4.33
N GLY A 537 13.69 4.49 -5.25
CA GLY A 537 14.23 3.80 -6.43
C GLY A 537 14.53 4.73 -7.61
N VAL A 538 15.69 4.59 -8.24
CA VAL A 538 15.98 5.26 -9.52
C VAL A 538 14.96 4.82 -10.57
N GLY A 539 14.38 5.77 -11.29
CA GLY A 539 13.30 5.55 -12.25
C GLY A 539 11.89 5.73 -11.67
N MET A 540 11.71 5.62 -10.35
CA MET A 540 10.43 5.90 -9.70
C MET A 540 10.09 7.39 -9.72
N GLY A 541 8.82 7.72 -9.57
CA GLY A 541 8.26 9.05 -9.70
C GLY A 541 7.62 9.53 -8.41
N VAL A 542 7.63 10.84 -8.22
CA VAL A 542 6.95 11.50 -7.12
C VAL A 542 6.21 12.71 -7.67
N LEU A 543 4.92 12.80 -7.40
CA LEU A 543 4.13 14.01 -7.55
C LEU A 543 4.11 14.72 -6.20
N ALA A 544 4.63 15.95 -6.16
CA ALA A 544 4.76 16.71 -4.93
C ALA A 544 4.76 18.23 -5.19
N THR A 545 4.72 18.99 -4.10
CA THR A 545 5.07 20.42 -4.07
C THR A 545 6.54 20.59 -3.69
N TRP A 546 7.33 21.09 -4.62
CA TRP A 546 8.77 21.33 -4.53
C TRP A 546 9.04 22.80 -4.22
N ILE A 547 9.94 23.07 -3.27
CA ILE A 547 10.34 24.42 -2.91
C ILE A 547 11.85 24.58 -3.05
N GLN A 548 12.26 25.57 -3.81
CA GLN A 548 13.67 25.93 -3.96
C GLN A 548 14.18 26.66 -2.71
N LEU A 549 15.36 26.28 -2.24
CA LEU A 549 16.15 27.03 -1.27
C LEU A 549 17.06 28.01 -2.02
N VAL A 550 16.88 29.30 -1.77
CA VAL A 550 17.63 30.38 -2.41
C VAL A 550 18.41 31.16 -1.36
N LYS A 551 19.69 31.42 -1.63
CA LYS A 551 20.53 32.25 -0.76
C LYS A 551 19.98 33.68 -0.68
N GLN A 552 19.96 34.26 0.52
CA GLN A 552 19.63 35.67 0.69
C GLN A 552 20.83 36.52 0.25
N GLU A 553 20.72 37.20 -0.89
CA GLU A 553 21.70 38.19 -1.31
C GLU A 553 21.62 39.42 -0.39
N GLY A 554 22.64 39.69 0.42
CA GLY A 554 22.79 41.01 1.04
C GLY A 554 22.90 41.14 2.56
N LYS A 555 23.29 40.09 3.29
CA LYS A 555 23.68 40.24 4.71
C LYS A 555 25.17 40.02 5.01
N ASP A 556 26.00 39.87 3.98
CA ASP A 556 27.45 40.03 4.14
C ASP A 556 27.74 41.50 4.46
N GLY A 557 27.77 41.81 5.76
CA GLY A 557 27.86 43.14 6.32
C GLY A 557 28.86 44.04 5.59
N GLY A 558 28.40 45.23 5.22
CA GLY A 558 29.23 46.24 4.61
C GLY A 558 30.44 46.61 5.47
N ALA A 559 31.57 46.81 4.81
CA ALA A 559 32.31 48.08 4.81
C ALA A 559 33.73 47.86 4.25
N GLY A 560 33.91 48.19 2.98
CA GLY A 560 35.21 48.58 2.43
C GLY A 560 36.31 47.51 2.46
N GLY A 561 36.30 46.54 1.54
CA GLY A 561 37.36 45.54 1.52
C GLY A 561 37.58 44.85 0.19
N LYS A 562 38.20 45.57 -0.77
CA LYS A 562 38.85 45.06 -1.99
C LYS A 562 38.00 44.19 -2.92
N LYS A 563 37.79 44.67 -4.15
CA LYS A 563 37.29 43.90 -5.31
C LYS A 563 38.09 42.59 -5.46
N LYS A 564 37.62 41.50 -4.84
CA LYS A 564 38.21 40.17 -4.99
C LYS A 564 37.94 39.75 -6.43
N LYS A 565 39.03 39.43 -7.12
CA LYS A 565 39.09 39.06 -8.53
C LYS A 565 38.08 37.94 -8.78
N LYS A 566 37.07 38.20 -9.61
CA LYS A 566 36.03 37.25 -10.07
C LYS A 566 36.71 35.95 -10.51
N SER A 567 36.79 34.94 -9.65
CA SER A 567 37.31 33.63 -10.02
C SER A 567 36.29 33.01 -10.96
N LYS A 568 36.75 32.75 -12.18
CA LYS A 568 35.96 32.31 -13.34
C LYS A 568 35.59 30.82 -13.23
N SER A 569 35.12 30.35 -12.07
CA SER A 569 34.54 29.02 -11.95
C SER A 569 33.05 29.12 -12.27
N SER A 570 32.71 28.89 -13.54
CA SER A 570 31.35 28.91 -14.10
C SER A 570 30.50 27.73 -13.64
N LYS A 571 30.68 27.25 -12.40
CA LYS A 571 29.76 26.27 -11.82
C LYS A 571 28.61 27.05 -11.23
N VAL A 572 27.51 26.97 -11.95
CA VAL A 572 26.24 27.56 -11.59
C VAL A 572 25.89 27.09 -10.18
N PRO A 573 25.46 28.00 -9.29
CA PRO A 573 25.05 27.63 -7.95
C PRO A 573 24.00 26.53 -8.06
N LYS A 574 24.27 25.37 -7.48
CA LYS A 574 23.30 24.29 -7.41
C LYS A 574 22.26 24.72 -6.37
N GLY A 575 21.07 25.11 -6.83
CA GLY A 575 19.96 25.37 -5.91
C GLY A 575 19.48 24.05 -5.34
N TYR A 576 19.39 23.96 -4.01
CA TYR A 576 18.76 22.84 -3.32
C TYR A 576 17.25 23.01 -3.27
N TRP A 577 16.55 21.90 -3.18
CA TRP A 577 15.10 21.85 -3.07
C TRP A 577 14.71 20.97 -1.89
N TYR A 578 13.53 21.23 -1.33
CA TYR A 578 12.88 20.36 -0.35
C TYR A 578 11.43 20.08 -0.76
N MET A 579 10.85 19.05 -0.16
CA MET A 579 9.51 18.56 -0.51
C MET A 579 8.51 18.96 0.56
N GLU A 580 7.65 19.93 0.29
CA GLU A 580 6.68 20.36 1.30
C GLU A 580 5.53 19.37 1.49
N GLU A 581 5.06 18.80 0.39
CA GLU A 581 3.88 17.93 0.35
C GLU A 581 4.08 16.86 -0.70
N ALA A 582 4.07 15.59 -0.29
CA ALA A 582 4.02 14.44 -1.18
C ALA A 582 2.56 14.10 -1.48
N LEU A 583 2.18 14.10 -2.76
CA LEU A 583 0.81 13.80 -3.19
C LEU A 583 0.68 12.35 -3.66
N MET A 584 1.68 11.84 -4.38
CA MET A 584 1.65 10.50 -4.94
C MET A 584 3.07 9.99 -5.22
N SER A 585 3.31 8.73 -4.87
CA SER A 585 4.45 7.93 -5.33
C SER A 585 4.02 7.09 -6.54
N ILE A 586 4.92 6.98 -7.52
CA ILE A 586 4.64 6.39 -8.83
C ILE A 586 5.77 5.39 -9.15
N PRO A 587 5.46 4.13 -9.50
CA PRO A 587 6.50 3.19 -9.92
C PRO A 587 7.05 3.57 -11.32
N SER A 588 8.25 3.09 -11.63
CA SER A 588 8.96 3.38 -12.89
C SER A 588 8.19 2.96 -14.13
N PHE A 589 7.48 1.83 -14.03
CA PHE A 589 6.70 1.21 -15.11
C PHE A 589 5.26 1.72 -15.24
N TYR A 590 4.86 2.75 -14.49
CA TYR A 590 3.48 3.23 -14.49
C TYR A 590 2.93 3.48 -15.89
N THR A 591 1.71 3.07 -16.15
CA THR A 591 1.05 3.29 -17.44
C THR A 591 -0.41 3.54 -17.17
N GLN A 592 -0.95 4.62 -17.73
CA GLN A 592 -2.36 4.92 -17.62
C GLN A 592 -3.10 4.32 -18.80
N GLU A 593 -4.32 3.83 -18.58
CA GLU A 593 -5.22 3.50 -19.65
C GLU A 593 -5.64 4.81 -20.32
N LYS A 594 -5.00 5.14 -21.45
CA LYS A 594 -5.61 6.09 -22.37
C LYS A 594 -6.86 5.38 -22.90
N LEU A 595 -8.02 5.71 -22.35
CA LEU A 595 -9.28 5.50 -23.06
C LEU A 595 -9.05 6.06 -24.46
N ALA A 596 -9.07 5.18 -25.46
CA ALA A 596 -9.04 5.62 -26.84
C ALA A 596 -10.38 6.33 -27.08
N GLU A 597 -10.38 7.66 -26.91
CA GLU A 597 -11.49 8.53 -27.31
C GLU A 597 -11.70 8.50 -28.83
#